data_AF-A0AA40A5P1-F1
#
_entry.id   AF-A0AA40A5P1-F1
#
_cell.length_a   1.000
_cell.length_b   1.000
_cell.length_c   1.000
_cell.angle_alpha   90.00
_cell.angle_beta   90.00
_cell.angle_gamma   90.00
#
_symmetry.space_group_name_H-M   'P 1'
#
loop_
_entity.id
_entity.type
_entity.pdbx_description
1 polymer ?
#
loop_
_entity_poly.entity_id
_entity_poly.type
_entity_poly.pdbx_seq_one_letter_code
_entity_poly.pdbx_strand_id
1 'polypeptide(L)'
;MATTAPPLQTQCRRPKPGLELPSRDDICFRHPGYSQNSLLIALPRVDSTRSISPYGLHHRTALLACQIIARNAFANSYLSLDKGVNSKSRLLYPIVPSFQDWEFPHDRIPDYLVCGITIAGYAVEEAHLVPKEEKRWYQENEMRTYTMGDINNQGNLLPMRKDIHYWFNTRWFIIVPKIVTIDSSLQLSLQYVTHIISGPAAELWPTYHNTLVESLHFRSRAYLFARFACAILFQAKLFVTAGQDRQVIQVSRDKFGNVEYKTKYCTGEDLENAYGGGGSKTATPRTLEVELRTALRQIIPQQGVASED
;
A
#
# COMPACT_ATOMS: atom_id res chain seq x y z
N MET A 1 -41.88 -48.04 -12.20
CA MET A 1 -40.74 -48.37 -13.09
C MET A 1 -40.44 -47.11 -13.90
N ALA A 2 -39.56 -46.26 -13.37
CA ALA A 2 -38.15 -46.15 -13.75
C ALA A 2 -37.97 -45.36 -15.07
N THR A 3 -37.67 -44.05 -14.99
CA THR A 3 -36.35 -43.40 -15.30
C THR A 3 -36.13 -43.33 -16.82
N THR A 4 -35.92 -42.16 -17.45
CA THR A 4 -34.69 -41.37 -17.33
C THR A 4 -34.85 -39.95 -17.89
N ALA A 5 -34.49 -38.95 -17.07
CA ALA A 5 -34.05 -37.65 -17.55
C ALA A 5 -32.71 -37.81 -18.31
N PRO A 6 -32.44 -37.00 -19.35
CA PRO A 6 -31.18 -37.06 -20.07
C PRO A 6 -30.01 -36.70 -19.13
N PRO A 7 -28.86 -37.38 -19.26
CA PRO A 7 -27.72 -37.18 -18.38
C PRO A 7 -27.16 -35.76 -18.49
N LEU A 8 -26.88 -35.16 -17.33
CA LEU A 8 -26.05 -33.96 -17.19
C LEU A 8 -24.76 -34.17 -17.99
N GLN A 9 -24.47 -33.24 -18.90
CA GLN A 9 -23.26 -33.23 -19.71
C GLN A 9 -22.02 -33.42 -18.83
N THR A 10 -21.38 -34.57 -19.01
CA THR A 10 -19.97 -34.74 -18.70
C THR A 10 -19.20 -34.02 -19.79
N GLN A 11 -18.52 -32.92 -19.45
CA GLN A 11 -17.31 -32.42 -20.10
C GLN A 11 -16.87 -31.12 -19.41
N CYS A 12 -15.61 -30.86 -19.10
CA CYS A 12 -14.38 -31.61 -19.31
C CYS A 12 -13.41 -31.02 -18.28
N ARG A 13 -12.63 -31.83 -17.55
CA ARG A 13 -11.50 -31.28 -16.79
C ARG A 13 -10.63 -30.52 -17.79
N ARG A 14 -10.41 -29.21 -17.58
CA ARG A 14 -9.48 -28.42 -18.41
C ARG A 14 -8.13 -29.15 -18.46
N PRO A 15 -7.48 -29.27 -19.63
CA PRO A 15 -6.15 -29.85 -19.72
C PRO A 15 -5.18 -29.09 -18.81
N LYS A 16 -4.20 -29.79 -18.23
CA LYS A 16 -3.19 -29.17 -17.38
C LYS A 16 -2.44 -28.07 -18.19
N PRO A 17 -2.29 -26.83 -17.67
CA PRO A 17 -1.64 -25.71 -18.37
C PRO A 17 -0.22 -25.99 -18.90
N GLY A 18 0.47 -27.00 -18.35
CA GLY A 18 1.85 -27.35 -18.69
C GLY A 18 2.09 -27.93 -20.09
N LEU A 19 1.04 -28.27 -20.85
CA LEU A 19 1.17 -28.81 -22.21
C LEU A 19 0.83 -27.80 -23.33
N GLU A 20 0.24 -26.65 -23.01
CA GLU A 20 -0.18 -25.65 -24.01
C GLU A 20 0.79 -24.49 -24.19
N LEU A 21 1.72 -24.25 -23.26
CA LEU A 21 2.65 -23.14 -23.39
C LEU A 21 3.61 -23.28 -24.60
N PRO A 22 4.17 -24.47 -24.89
CA PRO A 22 5.07 -24.65 -26.03
C PRO A 22 4.40 -24.53 -27.40
N SER A 23 3.06 -24.63 -27.47
CA SER A 23 2.30 -24.50 -28.71
C SER A 23 1.82 -23.08 -29.00
N ARG A 24 2.17 -22.11 -28.14
CA ARG A 24 1.82 -20.69 -28.30
C ARG A 24 2.97 -19.95 -28.95
N ASP A 25 2.64 -19.06 -29.90
CA ASP A 25 3.62 -18.14 -30.46
C ASP A 25 4.01 -17.08 -29.42
N ASP A 26 5.31 -16.82 -29.32
CA ASP A 26 5.85 -15.73 -28.51
C ASP A 26 5.51 -14.35 -29.09
N ILE A 27 5.48 -13.35 -28.21
CA ILE A 27 5.45 -11.95 -28.61
C ILE A 27 6.89 -11.52 -28.89
N CYS A 28 7.18 -11.28 -30.16
CA CYS A 28 8.49 -10.88 -30.66
C CYS A 28 8.66 -9.35 -30.60
N PHE A 29 9.64 -8.87 -29.82
CA PHE A 29 10.03 -7.46 -29.77
C PHE A 29 11.22 -7.24 -30.69
N ARG A 30 11.10 -6.26 -31.60
CA ARG A 30 12.10 -6.00 -32.63
C ARG A 30 12.70 -4.61 -32.51
N HIS A 31 13.98 -4.48 -32.81
CA HIS A 31 14.69 -3.23 -32.89
C HIS A 31 14.21 -2.43 -34.12
N PRO A 32 13.74 -1.18 -33.95
CA PRO A 32 13.13 -0.41 -35.03
C PRO A 32 14.10 0.01 -36.13
N GLY A 33 15.39 0.17 -35.80
CA GLY A 33 16.41 0.65 -36.74
C GLY A 33 17.09 -0.42 -37.60
N TYR A 34 16.90 -1.73 -37.33
CA TYR A 34 17.50 -2.81 -38.11
C TYR A 34 16.48 -3.43 -39.08
N SER A 35 16.85 -3.56 -40.36
CA SER A 35 16.01 -4.16 -41.40
C SER A 35 16.06 -5.68 -41.40
N GLN A 36 17.20 -6.27 -41.03
CA GLN A 36 17.45 -7.70 -40.91
C GLN A 36 17.93 -8.02 -39.47
N ASN A 37 17.69 -9.26 -39.01
CA ASN A 37 18.08 -9.74 -37.68
C ASN A 37 17.68 -8.79 -36.53
N SER A 38 16.50 -8.19 -36.63
CA SER A 38 16.05 -7.16 -35.70
C SER A 38 15.36 -7.70 -34.45
N LEU A 39 15.27 -9.02 -34.25
CA LEU A 39 14.65 -9.59 -33.05
C LEU A 39 15.53 -9.31 -31.83
N LEU A 40 14.99 -8.62 -30.82
CA LEU A 40 15.68 -8.35 -29.56
C LEU A 40 15.39 -9.46 -28.55
N ILE A 41 14.11 -9.66 -28.26
CA ILE A 41 13.61 -10.66 -27.32
C ILE A 41 12.27 -11.21 -27.81
N ALA A 42 12.00 -12.46 -27.48
CA ALA A 42 10.70 -13.09 -27.64
C ALA A 42 10.21 -13.49 -26.24
N LEU A 43 8.98 -13.13 -25.90
CA LEU A 43 8.41 -13.38 -24.59
C LEU A 43 7.10 -14.16 -24.72
N PRO A 44 6.89 -15.21 -23.90
CA PRO A 44 5.74 -16.10 -24.04
C PRO A 44 4.43 -15.42 -23.62
N ARG A 45 3.34 -15.87 -24.23
CA ARG A 45 1.97 -15.43 -23.91
C ARG A 45 1.44 -16.18 -22.70
N VAL A 46 1.71 -15.62 -21.52
CA VAL A 46 1.39 -16.24 -20.22
C VAL A 46 0.20 -15.59 -19.50
N ASP A 47 -0.16 -14.35 -19.85
CA ASP A 47 -1.19 -13.58 -19.14
C ASP A 47 -2.58 -13.76 -19.77
N SER A 48 -3.58 -14.16 -18.98
CA SER A 48 -4.95 -14.35 -19.51
C SER A 48 -5.62 -13.03 -19.87
N THR A 49 -6.25 -12.93 -21.04
CA THR A 49 -6.94 -11.71 -21.49
C THR A 49 -8.42 -11.98 -21.77
N ARG A 50 -9.27 -10.94 -21.70
CA ARG A 50 -10.70 -11.02 -22.05
C ARG A 50 -10.96 -10.86 -23.56
N SER A 51 -9.92 -10.93 -24.39
CA SER A 51 -9.95 -10.62 -25.82
C SER A 51 -9.91 -11.89 -26.70
N ILE A 52 -9.90 -11.69 -28.03
CA ILE A 52 -9.89 -12.71 -29.09
C ILE A 52 -8.70 -13.68 -28.97
N SER A 53 -7.58 -13.25 -28.38
CA SER A 53 -6.49 -14.14 -27.97
C SER A 53 -6.60 -14.44 -26.47
N PRO A 54 -6.74 -15.71 -26.05
CA PRO A 54 -6.94 -16.06 -24.65
C PRO A 54 -5.75 -15.71 -23.76
N TYR A 55 -4.55 -15.59 -24.34
CA TYR A 55 -3.31 -15.27 -23.64
C TYR A 55 -2.52 -14.15 -24.34
N GLY A 56 -1.88 -13.31 -23.53
CA GLY A 56 -1.06 -12.17 -23.92
C GLY A 56 0.13 -12.00 -22.97
N LEU A 57 0.71 -10.80 -22.97
CA LEU A 57 1.84 -10.44 -22.11
C LEU A 57 1.53 -9.12 -21.42
N HIS A 58 1.85 -9.04 -20.14
CA HIS A 58 1.72 -7.84 -19.34
C HIS A 58 2.55 -6.71 -19.95
N HIS A 59 1.85 -5.69 -20.47
CA HIS A 59 2.43 -4.60 -21.24
C HIS A 59 3.64 -3.94 -20.57
N ARG A 60 3.57 -3.71 -19.25
CA ARG A 60 4.65 -3.02 -18.53
C ARG A 60 5.90 -3.89 -18.35
N THR A 61 5.74 -5.21 -18.24
CA THR A 61 6.85 -6.15 -18.18
C THR A 61 7.63 -6.14 -19.49
N ALA A 62 6.90 -6.16 -20.61
CA ALA A 62 7.49 -6.02 -21.94
C ALA A 62 8.24 -4.70 -22.12
N LEU A 63 7.63 -3.58 -21.73
CA LEU A 63 8.23 -2.26 -21.86
C LEU A 63 9.53 -2.13 -21.03
N LEU A 64 9.52 -2.60 -19.78
CA LEU A 64 10.69 -2.55 -18.91
C LEU A 64 11.85 -3.40 -19.43
N ALA A 65 11.56 -4.61 -19.94
CA ALA A 65 12.58 -5.46 -20.56
C ALA A 65 13.25 -4.75 -21.74
N CYS A 66 12.47 -4.13 -22.63
CA CYS A 66 13.00 -3.36 -23.74
C CYS A 66 13.79 -2.11 -23.29
N GLN A 67 13.36 -1.44 -22.22
CA GLN A 67 14.06 -0.27 -21.64
C GLN A 67 15.44 -0.62 -21.08
N ILE A 68 15.58 -1.78 -20.43
CA ILE A 68 16.86 -2.29 -19.92
C ILE A 68 17.80 -2.58 -21.08
N ILE A 69 17.31 -3.31 -22.10
CA ILE A 69 18.06 -3.62 -23.33
C ILE A 69 18.51 -2.33 -24.03
N ALA A 70 17.66 -1.31 -24.04
CA ALA A 70 17.91 0.02 -24.58
C ALA A 70 18.67 0.95 -23.60
N ARG A 71 19.55 0.41 -22.76
CA ARG A 71 20.41 1.17 -21.83
C ARG A 71 19.63 2.10 -20.90
N ASN A 72 18.67 1.54 -20.15
CA ASN A 72 17.91 2.26 -19.13
C ASN A 72 17.14 3.48 -19.68
N ALA A 73 16.63 3.39 -20.91
CA ALA A 73 15.91 4.47 -21.60
C ALA A 73 14.47 4.66 -21.07
N PHE A 74 14.32 4.99 -19.79
CA PHE A 74 13.02 4.99 -19.09
C PHE A 74 12.10 6.18 -19.43
N ALA A 75 12.66 7.32 -19.84
CA ALA A 75 11.88 8.57 -19.98
C ALA A 75 11.11 8.71 -21.31
N ASN A 76 11.62 8.15 -22.41
CA ASN A 76 11.12 8.42 -23.78
C ASN A 76 10.94 7.14 -24.63
N SER A 77 10.63 6.01 -24.00
CA SER A 77 10.44 4.73 -24.68
C SER A 77 8.97 4.31 -24.73
N TYR A 78 8.58 3.73 -25.86
CA TYR A 78 7.25 3.19 -26.09
C TYR A 78 7.35 1.96 -26.99
N LEU A 79 6.34 1.09 -26.90
CA LEU A 79 6.17 -0.03 -27.81
C LEU A 79 5.29 0.41 -28.97
N SER A 80 5.71 0.13 -30.20
CA SER A 80 4.97 0.44 -31.43
C SER A 80 4.80 -0.82 -32.26
N LEU A 81 3.67 -0.91 -32.96
CA LEU A 81 3.42 -1.95 -33.96
C LEU A 81 4.09 -1.61 -35.31
N ASP A 82 4.25 -0.31 -35.60
CA ASP A 82 4.85 0.19 -36.83
C ASP A 82 6.34 0.52 -36.64
N LYS A 83 7.13 0.29 -37.70
CA LYS A 83 8.57 0.61 -37.72
C LYS A 83 8.90 2.12 -37.73
N GLY A 84 7.91 3.01 -37.77
CA GLY A 84 8.16 4.43 -38.02
C GLY A 84 7.26 5.38 -37.25
N VAL A 85 7.86 6.17 -36.36
CA VAL A 85 7.41 7.54 -36.12
C VAL A 85 8.63 8.47 -36.26
N ASN A 86 8.54 9.31 -37.31
CA ASN A 86 9.40 10.41 -37.76
C ASN A 86 10.77 10.12 -38.40
N SER A 87 10.79 10.40 -39.70
CA SER A 87 11.86 10.39 -40.70
C SER A 87 12.99 11.41 -40.46
N LYS A 88 13.39 11.66 -39.22
CA LYS A 88 14.62 12.38 -38.90
C LYS A 88 15.46 11.50 -37.98
N SER A 89 16.45 10.87 -38.59
CA SER A 89 17.38 9.86 -38.06
C SER A 89 16.74 8.53 -37.66
N ARG A 90 17.04 7.47 -38.43
CA ARG A 90 16.96 6.07 -37.94
C ARG A 90 17.97 5.94 -36.81
N LEU A 91 17.66 6.47 -35.63
CA LEU A 91 18.54 6.41 -34.49
C LEU A 91 18.59 4.95 -34.05
N LEU A 92 19.65 4.28 -34.47
CA LEU A 92 20.09 3.05 -33.85
C LEU A 92 20.42 3.41 -32.41
N TYR A 93 19.54 3.05 -31.48
CA TYR A 93 19.88 3.19 -30.07
C TYR A 93 20.84 2.08 -29.70
N PRO A 94 21.85 2.36 -28.86
CA PRO A 94 22.80 1.34 -28.43
C PRO A 94 22.06 0.28 -27.60
N ILE A 95 22.38 -0.99 -27.87
CA ILE A 95 21.91 -2.13 -27.09
C ILE A 95 23.00 -2.49 -26.10
N VAL A 96 22.60 -2.81 -24.87
CA VAL A 96 23.50 -3.36 -23.85
C VAL A 96 23.74 -4.84 -24.17
N PRO A 97 24.96 -5.24 -24.58
CA PRO A 97 25.18 -6.59 -25.13
C PRO A 97 25.33 -7.66 -24.06
N SER A 98 25.72 -7.29 -22.83
CA SER A 98 25.84 -8.21 -21.71
C SER A 98 25.58 -7.51 -20.38
N PHE A 99 25.43 -8.30 -19.31
CA PHE A 99 25.31 -7.75 -17.97
C PHE A 99 26.55 -6.97 -17.51
N GLN A 100 27.75 -7.35 -17.97
CA GLN A 100 28.99 -6.64 -17.64
C GLN A 100 29.04 -5.23 -18.26
N ASP A 101 28.39 -5.06 -19.41
CA ASP A 101 28.30 -3.79 -20.12
C ASP A 101 27.11 -2.93 -19.65
N TRP A 102 26.28 -3.48 -18.74
CA TRP A 102 25.12 -2.79 -18.22
C TRP A 102 25.53 -1.85 -17.08
N GLU A 103 25.48 -0.55 -17.36
CA GLU A 103 25.63 0.49 -16.35
C GLU A 103 24.40 0.49 -15.42
N PHE A 104 24.62 0.16 -14.14
CA PHE A 104 23.54 0.19 -13.16
C PHE A 104 23.01 1.63 -13.01
N PRO A 105 21.69 1.87 -13.12
CA PRO A 105 21.14 3.23 -13.11
C PRO A 105 21.01 3.75 -11.66
N HIS A 106 22.13 4.09 -11.02
CA HIS A 106 22.24 4.42 -9.59
C HIS A 106 21.18 5.43 -9.07
N ASP A 107 20.69 6.35 -9.90
CA ASP A 107 19.65 7.34 -9.53
C ASP A 107 18.54 7.49 -10.61
N ARG A 108 18.50 6.56 -11.56
CA ARG A 108 17.51 6.52 -12.65
C ARG A 108 16.77 5.18 -12.66
N ILE A 109 16.84 4.42 -11.57
CA ILE A 109 15.96 3.29 -11.36
C ILE A 109 14.55 3.85 -11.46
N PRO A 110 13.67 3.31 -12.31
CA PRO A 110 12.33 3.84 -12.41
C PRO A 110 11.69 3.84 -11.03
N ASP A 111 11.22 5.01 -10.59
CA ASP A 111 10.43 5.20 -9.37
C ASP A 111 9.07 4.53 -9.54
N TYR A 112 9.07 3.22 -9.68
CA TYR A 112 7.90 2.47 -9.35
C TYR A 112 7.89 2.52 -7.82
N LEU A 113 7.04 3.38 -7.26
CA LEU A 113 6.45 3.12 -5.95
C LEU A 113 5.75 1.76 -6.09
N VAL A 114 6.52 0.69 -5.99
CA VAL A 114 6.01 -0.66 -5.93
C VAL A 114 5.41 -0.79 -4.55
N CYS A 115 4.30 -1.51 -4.45
CA CYS A 115 3.74 -1.85 -3.16
C CYS A 115 4.86 -2.45 -2.29
N GLY A 116 5.13 -1.85 -1.12
CA GLY A 116 6.19 -2.34 -0.23
C GLY A 116 5.97 -3.75 0.29
N ILE A 117 4.81 -4.36 0.04
CA ILE A 117 4.42 -5.71 0.47
C ILE A 117 4.36 -6.70 -0.70
N THR A 118 3.88 -6.30 -1.89
CA THR A 118 3.70 -7.21 -3.05
C THR A 118 4.64 -6.93 -4.20
N ILE A 119 5.43 -5.86 -4.14
CA ILE A 119 6.30 -5.40 -5.21
C ILE A 119 5.49 -5.05 -6.49
N ALA A 120 4.16 -5.03 -6.41
CA ALA A 120 3.28 -4.68 -7.52
C ALA A 120 3.44 -3.18 -7.83
N GLY A 121 3.75 -2.86 -9.08
CA GLY A 121 3.89 -1.47 -9.55
C GLY A 121 2.58 -0.82 -10.03
N TYR A 122 1.46 -1.54 -10.03
CA TYR A 122 0.15 -1.05 -10.50
C TYR A 122 -0.83 -0.88 -9.33
N ALA A 123 -1.83 0.01 -9.50
CA ALA A 123 -2.86 0.30 -8.50
C ALA A 123 -2.28 0.61 -7.11
N VAL A 124 -1.17 1.34 -7.07
CA VAL A 124 -0.47 1.72 -5.84
C VAL A 124 -0.95 3.07 -5.35
N GLU A 125 -1.20 3.17 -4.05
CA GLU A 125 -1.55 4.38 -3.31
C GLU A 125 -0.57 4.56 -2.15
N GLU A 126 -0.40 5.80 -1.71
CA GLU A 126 0.41 6.09 -0.51
C GLU A 126 -0.43 5.89 0.74
N ALA A 127 -0.07 4.89 1.53
CA ALA A 127 -0.70 4.61 2.82
C ALA A 127 0.00 5.38 3.93
N HIS A 128 -0.77 6.15 4.70
CA HIS A 128 -0.28 6.82 5.90
C HIS A 128 -0.05 5.81 7.02
N LEU A 129 1.18 5.74 7.54
CA LEU A 129 1.50 4.92 8.72
C LEU A 129 0.76 5.48 9.95
N VAL A 130 0.93 6.76 10.24
CA VAL A 130 0.05 7.52 11.15
C VAL A 130 -1.08 8.13 10.33
N PRO A 131 -2.34 7.68 10.51
CA PRO A 131 -3.48 8.16 9.72
C PRO A 131 -3.63 9.68 9.75
N LYS A 132 -4.07 10.26 8.62
CA LYS A 132 -4.31 11.71 8.52
C LYS A 132 -5.33 12.21 9.55
N GLU A 133 -6.27 11.34 9.94
CA GLU A 133 -7.28 11.60 10.93
C GLU A 133 -6.67 11.87 12.32
N GLU A 134 -5.47 11.36 12.61
CA GLU A 134 -4.75 11.55 13.88
C GLU A 134 -3.82 12.78 13.85
N LYS A 135 -4.09 13.77 12.98
CA LYS A 135 -3.26 14.98 12.80
C LYS A 135 -2.99 15.74 14.10
N ARG A 136 -3.96 15.80 15.00
CA ARG A 136 -3.80 16.47 16.30
C ARG A 136 -2.79 15.73 17.18
N TRP A 137 -2.96 14.41 17.34
CA TRP A 137 -2.01 13.58 18.07
C TRP A 137 -0.59 13.68 17.48
N TYR A 138 -0.50 13.69 16.16
CA TYR A 138 0.76 13.87 15.43
C TYR A 138 1.48 15.18 15.80
N GLN A 139 0.74 16.29 15.88
CA GLN A 139 1.28 17.60 16.24
C GLN A 139 1.67 17.67 17.72
N GLU A 140 0.81 17.18 18.61
CA GLU A 140 1.03 17.20 20.08
C GLU A 140 2.20 16.32 20.50
N ASN A 141 2.49 15.23 19.78
CA ASN A 141 3.63 14.35 20.04
C ASN A 141 4.87 14.72 19.19
N GLU A 142 4.87 15.91 18.58
CA GLU A 142 5.98 16.43 17.79
C GLU A 142 6.53 15.45 16.75
N MET A 143 5.65 14.66 16.13
CA MET A 143 6.03 13.57 15.22
C MET A 143 6.78 14.07 13.97
N ARG A 144 6.75 15.38 13.71
CA ARG A 144 7.58 16.09 12.71
C ARG A 144 9.08 16.05 12.98
N THR A 145 9.51 15.70 14.19
CA THR A 145 10.94 15.61 14.56
C THR A 145 11.62 14.40 13.92
N TYR A 146 10.88 13.31 13.70
CA TYR A 146 11.43 12.08 13.09
C TYR A 146 11.70 12.24 11.60
N THR A 147 10.87 12.99 10.88
CA THR A 147 11.05 13.38 9.48
C THR A 147 10.59 14.82 9.30
N MET A 148 11.48 15.68 8.82
CA MET A 148 11.19 17.10 8.55
C MET A 148 9.98 17.20 7.61
N GLY A 149 8.91 17.85 8.06
CA GLY A 149 7.69 18.03 7.27
C GLY A 149 6.41 17.95 8.10
N ASP A 150 5.29 17.90 7.41
CA ASP A 150 3.97 17.69 8.01
C ASP A 150 3.62 16.19 8.08
N ILE A 151 2.35 15.86 8.37
CA ILE A 151 1.85 14.49 8.41
C ILE A 151 1.96 13.75 7.06
N ASN A 152 2.18 14.46 5.96
CA ASN A 152 2.34 13.89 4.61
C ASN A 152 3.82 13.73 4.23
N ASN A 153 4.75 13.75 5.18
CA ASN A 153 6.16 13.52 4.90
C ASN A 153 6.43 12.08 4.44
N GLN A 154 7.52 11.89 3.69
CA GLN A 154 7.92 10.60 3.11
C GLN A 154 8.16 9.49 4.15
N GLY A 155 8.57 9.82 5.38
CA GLY A 155 8.72 8.84 6.45
C GLY A 155 7.38 8.24 6.94
N ASN A 156 6.29 8.99 6.78
CA ASN A 156 4.95 8.56 7.17
C ASN A 156 4.14 7.95 6.01
N LEU A 157 4.69 7.91 4.79
CA LEU A 157 4.03 7.36 3.60
C LEU A 157 4.66 6.01 3.24
N LEU A 158 3.81 5.02 2.98
CA LEU A 158 4.22 3.69 2.52
C LEU A 158 3.40 3.32 1.28
N PRO A 159 4.03 3.15 0.11
CA PRO A 159 3.33 2.71 -1.09
C PRO A 159 2.70 1.32 -0.91
N MET A 160 1.40 1.20 -1.16
CA MET A 160 0.65 -0.04 -1.06
C MET A 160 -0.30 -0.22 -2.23
N ARG A 161 -0.49 -1.47 -2.67
CA ARG A 161 -1.56 -1.81 -3.61
C ARG A 161 -2.91 -1.48 -2.96
N LYS A 162 -3.88 -1.00 -3.75
CA LYS A 162 -5.15 -0.44 -3.26
C LYS A 162 -5.97 -1.37 -2.34
N ASP A 163 -6.00 -2.66 -2.64
CA ASP A 163 -6.62 -3.69 -1.80
C ASP A 163 -5.88 -3.86 -0.46
N ILE A 164 -4.55 -3.90 -0.49
CA ILE A 164 -3.70 -4.00 0.69
C ILE A 164 -3.80 -2.75 1.55
N HIS A 165 -3.85 -1.58 0.91
CA HIS A 165 -4.07 -0.30 1.58
C HIS A 165 -5.40 -0.29 2.34
N TYR A 166 -6.47 -0.83 1.74
CA TYR A 166 -7.75 -0.99 2.40
C TYR A 166 -7.67 -1.89 3.64
N TRP A 167 -7.04 -3.06 3.54
CA TRP A 167 -6.86 -3.98 4.68
C TRP A 167 -5.99 -3.36 5.78
N PHE A 168 -4.93 -2.65 5.37
CA PHE A 168 -4.07 -1.92 6.29
C PHE A 168 -4.88 -0.89 7.06
N ASN A 169 -5.65 -0.04 6.38
CA ASN A 169 -6.51 0.98 7.01
C ASN A 169 -7.60 0.40 7.91
N THR A 170 -8.10 -0.79 7.58
CA THR A 170 -9.08 -1.53 8.39
C THR A 170 -8.41 -2.23 9.60
N ARG A 171 -7.09 -2.09 9.77
CA ARG A 171 -6.28 -2.70 10.84
C ARG A 171 -6.36 -4.22 10.86
N TRP A 172 -6.50 -4.83 9.69
CA TRP A 172 -6.47 -6.29 9.55
C TRP A 172 -5.07 -6.86 9.79
N PHE A 173 -4.05 -6.07 9.48
CA PHE A 173 -2.66 -6.36 9.75
C PHE A 173 -1.88 -5.11 10.17
N ILE A 174 -0.71 -5.35 10.74
CA ILE A 174 0.28 -4.35 11.15
C ILE A 174 1.65 -4.73 10.58
N ILE A 175 2.61 -3.82 10.65
CA ILE A 175 4.00 -4.09 10.28
C ILE A 175 4.83 -4.07 11.56
N VAL A 176 5.57 -5.14 11.82
CA VAL A 176 6.34 -5.34 13.05
C VAL A 176 7.79 -5.74 12.75
N PRO A 177 8.74 -5.30 13.58
CA PRO A 177 10.11 -5.78 13.48
C PRO A 177 10.19 -7.24 13.97
N LYS A 178 10.88 -8.09 13.22
CA LYS A 178 11.28 -9.44 13.63
C LYS A 178 12.77 -9.62 13.42
N ILE A 179 13.41 -10.28 14.38
CA ILE A 179 14.81 -10.65 14.28
C ILE A 179 14.88 -11.99 13.55
N VAL A 180 15.62 -12.01 12.44
CA VAL A 180 15.83 -13.20 11.62
C VAL A 180 17.32 -13.51 11.60
N THR A 181 17.66 -14.77 11.88
CA THR A 181 19.04 -15.28 11.78
C THR A 181 19.38 -15.51 10.32
N ILE A 182 20.41 -14.85 9.82
CA ILE A 182 20.94 -15.09 8.47
C ILE A 182 22.07 -16.10 8.61
N ASP A 183 21.76 -17.36 8.30
CA ASP A 183 22.67 -18.50 8.24
C ASP A 183 23.39 -18.89 9.56
N SER A 184 24.15 -19.99 9.50
CA SER A 184 24.87 -20.63 10.61
C SER A 184 25.91 -19.75 11.33
N SER A 185 26.04 -18.47 10.96
CA SER A 185 26.96 -17.48 11.53
C SER A 185 26.38 -16.72 12.74
N LEU A 186 25.15 -17.02 13.17
CA LEU A 186 24.43 -16.35 14.28
C LEU A 186 24.23 -14.84 14.08
N GLN A 187 24.39 -14.32 12.86
CA GLN A 187 24.20 -12.90 12.61
C GLN A 187 22.70 -12.56 12.59
N LEU A 188 22.28 -11.66 13.50
CA LEU A 188 20.89 -11.23 13.66
C LEU A 188 20.59 -10.05 12.75
N SER A 189 19.57 -10.19 11.90
CA SER A 189 19.05 -9.09 11.06
C SER A 189 17.66 -8.67 11.53
N LEU A 190 17.42 -7.36 11.59
CA LEU A 190 16.10 -6.82 11.90
C LEU A 190 15.33 -6.62 10.59
N GLN A 191 14.26 -7.38 10.40
CA GLN A 191 13.39 -7.28 9.22
C GLN A 191 12.00 -6.81 9.63
N TYR A 192 11.39 -5.95 8.82
CA TYR A 192 10.00 -5.55 9.04
C TYR A 192 9.08 -6.45 8.23
N VAL A 193 8.13 -7.07 8.91
CA VAL A 193 7.18 -7.99 8.26
C VAL A 193 5.74 -7.59 8.58
N THR A 194 4.83 -7.95 7.69
CA THR A 194 3.40 -7.88 7.95
C THR A 194 2.99 -8.92 9.01
N HIS A 195 2.02 -8.57 9.85
CA HIS A 195 1.48 -9.46 10.87
C HIS A 195 -0.03 -9.26 10.97
N ILE A 196 -0.78 -10.30 10.61
CA ILE A 196 -2.24 -10.33 10.70
C ILE A 196 -2.67 -10.31 12.17
N ILE A 197 -3.60 -9.43 12.53
CA ILE A 197 -4.10 -9.24 13.90
C ILE A 197 -5.62 -9.31 14.02
N SER A 198 -6.33 -9.64 12.93
CA SER A 198 -7.79 -9.63 12.88
C SER A 198 -8.33 -10.94 12.33
N GLY A 199 -9.32 -11.53 13.03
CA GLY A 199 -9.97 -12.78 12.64
C GLY A 199 -10.64 -12.74 11.26
N PRO A 200 -11.40 -11.68 10.89
CA PRO A 200 -11.95 -11.50 9.55
C PRO A 200 -10.93 -11.52 8.41
N ALA A 201 -9.65 -11.33 8.70
CA ALA A 201 -8.56 -11.35 7.72
C ALA A 201 -7.91 -12.75 7.57
N ALA A 202 -8.57 -13.81 8.05
CA ALA A 202 -8.03 -15.17 8.02
C ALA A 202 -7.60 -15.63 6.62
N GLU A 203 -8.33 -15.25 5.57
CA GLU A 203 -7.99 -15.58 4.18
C GLU A 203 -6.68 -14.92 3.70
N LEU A 204 -6.27 -13.81 4.32
CA LEU A 204 -5.02 -13.13 4.01
C LEU A 204 -3.81 -13.77 4.68
N TRP A 205 -4.03 -14.54 5.77
CA TRP A 205 -2.94 -15.10 6.58
C TRP A 205 -1.94 -15.95 5.78
N PRO A 206 -2.34 -16.88 4.88
CA PRO A 206 -1.38 -17.73 4.16
C PRO A 206 -0.41 -16.96 3.27
N THR A 207 -0.80 -15.77 2.79
CA THR A 207 -0.04 -15.01 1.79
C THR A 207 0.62 -13.77 2.38
N TYR A 208 -0.06 -13.11 3.33
CA TYR A 208 0.30 -11.79 3.84
C TYR A 208 0.72 -11.80 5.32
N HIS A 209 0.84 -12.96 5.97
CA HIS A 209 1.43 -13.03 7.30
C HIS A 209 2.94 -13.30 7.20
N ASN A 210 3.74 -12.56 7.95
CA ASN A 210 5.21 -12.58 7.93
C ASN A 210 5.82 -12.30 6.55
N THR A 211 5.12 -11.53 5.71
CA THR A 211 5.65 -11.08 4.43
C THR A 211 6.58 -9.91 4.64
N LEU A 212 7.77 -9.98 4.03
CA LEU A 212 8.77 -8.92 4.13
C LEU A 212 8.24 -7.61 3.54
N VAL A 213 8.52 -6.50 4.24
CA VAL A 213 8.25 -5.15 3.73
C VAL A 213 9.53 -4.62 3.10
N GLU A 214 9.59 -4.68 1.78
CA GLU A 214 10.80 -4.41 0.97
C GLU A 214 11.11 -2.92 0.82
N SER A 215 10.07 -2.09 0.71
CA SER A 215 10.20 -0.65 0.47
C SER A 215 9.71 0.12 1.69
N LEU A 216 10.63 0.43 2.59
CA LEU A 216 10.34 1.23 3.79
C LEU A 216 11.35 2.38 3.88
N HIS A 217 10.85 3.60 4.07
CA HIS A 217 11.73 4.76 4.26
C HIS A 217 12.51 4.62 5.57
N PHE A 218 13.80 5.01 5.59
CA PHE A 218 14.69 4.78 6.74
C PHE A 218 14.21 5.48 8.04
N ARG A 219 13.39 6.53 7.92
CA ARG A 219 12.77 7.27 9.04
C ARG A 219 11.38 6.77 9.45
N SER A 220 10.87 5.69 8.85
CA SER A 220 9.51 5.20 9.10
C SER A 220 9.32 4.53 10.47
N ARG A 221 10.39 4.21 11.20
CA ARG A 221 10.35 3.40 12.42
C ARG A 221 9.40 3.95 13.50
N ALA A 222 9.46 5.25 13.76
CA ALA A 222 8.59 5.89 14.76
C ALA A 222 7.11 5.86 14.33
N TYR A 223 6.83 6.08 13.05
CA TYR A 223 5.48 6.04 12.50
C TYR A 223 4.91 4.61 12.46
N LEU A 224 5.75 3.60 12.19
CA LEU A 224 5.38 2.19 12.31
C LEU A 224 4.98 1.82 13.73
N PHE A 225 5.73 2.29 14.72
CA PHE A 225 5.39 2.06 16.13
C PHE A 225 4.08 2.75 16.52
N ALA A 226 3.88 4.00 16.08
CA ALA A 226 2.62 4.71 16.28
C ALA A 226 1.43 3.99 15.60
N ARG A 227 1.64 3.44 14.39
CA ARG A 227 0.66 2.61 13.68
C ARG A 227 0.31 1.34 14.46
N PHE A 228 1.31 0.66 14.98
CA PHE A 228 1.13 -0.51 15.82
C PHE A 228 0.25 -0.18 17.04
N ALA A 229 0.59 0.88 17.77
CA ALA A 229 -0.21 1.34 18.91
C ALA A 229 -1.66 1.68 18.51
N CYS A 230 -1.85 2.43 17.42
CA CYS A 230 -3.18 2.79 16.91
C CYS A 230 -4.04 1.55 16.62
N ALA A 231 -3.47 0.51 16.00
CA ALA A 231 -4.20 -0.71 15.68
C ALA A 231 -4.58 -1.52 16.93
N ILE A 232 -3.68 -1.63 17.91
CA ILE A 232 -3.93 -2.37 19.16
C ILE A 232 -4.95 -1.62 20.05
N LEU A 233 -4.80 -0.30 20.19
CA LEU A 233 -5.75 0.52 20.96
C LEU A 233 -7.16 0.50 20.36
N PHE A 234 -7.27 0.40 19.03
CA PHE A 234 -8.55 0.20 18.37
C PHE A 234 -9.22 -1.13 18.76
N GLN A 235 -8.45 -2.22 18.90
CA GLN A 235 -9.01 -3.49 19.40
C GLN A 235 -9.42 -3.39 20.87
N ALA A 236 -8.64 -2.68 21.68
CA ALA A 236 -8.97 -2.42 23.09
C ALA A 236 -10.24 -1.58 23.27
N LYS A 237 -10.73 -0.90 22.22
CA LYS A 237 -12.00 -0.15 22.25
C LYS A 237 -13.15 -1.02 22.75
N LEU A 238 -13.28 -2.25 22.25
CA LEU A 238 -14.34 -3.18 22.67
C LEU A 238 -14.29 -3.47 24.17
N PHE A 239 -13.08 -3.54 24.74
CA PHE A 239 -12.93 -3.68 26.18
C PHE A 239 -13.35 -2.39 26.89
N VAL A 240 -12.86 -1.23 26.46
CA VAL A 240 -13.16 0.08 27.07
C VAL A 240 -14.67 0.36 27.08
N THR A 241 -15.37 0.00 26.01
CA THR A 241 -16.80 0.31 25.79
C THR A 241 -17.74 -0.84 26.19
N ALA A 242 -17.28 -1.83 26.95
CA ALA A 242 -18.08 -2.99 27.35
C ALA A 242 -19.13 -2.70 28.45
N GLY A 243 -19.48 -1.43 28.69
CA GLY A 243 -20.42 -1.00 29.73
C GLY A 243 -19.96 -1.23 31.18
N GLN A 244 -18.69 -1.58 31.40
CA GLN A 244 -18.10 -1.76 32.72
C GLN A 244 -17.34 -0.51 33.14
N ASP A 245 -17.32 -0.22 34.44
CA ASP A 245 -16.52 0.86 34.99
C ASP A 245 -15.02 0.54 34.90
N ARG A 246 -14.22 1.53 34.54
CA ARG A 246 -12.78 1.35 34.36
C ARG A 246 -11.98 2.55 34.81
N GLN A 247 -10.76 2.26 35.23
CA GLN A 247 -9.73 3.26 35.39
C GLN A 247 -9.01 3.45 34.05
N VAL A 248 -9.04 4.67 33.51
CA VAL A 248 -8.47 5.02 32.20
C VAL A 248 -7.52 6.20 32.31
N ILE A 249 -6.56 6.29 31.39
CA ILE A 249 -5.72 7.49 31.24
C ILE A 249 -6.43 8.43 30.27
N GLN A 250 -6.74 9.63 30.73
CA GLN A 250 -7.28 10.70 29.90
C GLN A 250 -6.27 11.82 29.75
N VAL A 251 -6.18 12.31 28.51
CA VAL A 251 -5.44 13.52 28.20
C VAL A 251 -6.30 14.73 28.58
N SER A 252 -5.73 15.64 29.35
CA SER A 252 -6.34 16.91 29.73
C SER A 252 -5.36 18.04 29.44
N ARG A 253 -5.86 19.27 29.36
CA ARG A 253 -5.00 20.46 29.28
C ARG A 253 -5.08 21.22 30.59
N ASP A 254 -3.93 21.64 31.09
CA ASP A 254 -3.89 22.57 32.22
C ASP A 254 -4.29 23.99 31.75
N LYS A 255 -4.37 24.93 32.70
CA LYS A 255 -4.72 26.34 32.41
C LYS A 255 -3.69 27.05 31.51
N PHE A 256 -2.49 26.49 31.38
CA PHE A 256 -1.40 27.02 30.57
C PHE A 256 -1.30 26.35 29.19
N GLY A 257 -2.20 25.41 28.90
CA GLY A 257 -2.27 24.68 27.63
C GLY A 257 -1.32 23.48 27.54
N ASN A 258 -0.62 23.14 28.63
CA ASN A 258 0.23 21.95 28.67
C ASN A 258 -0.62 20.69 28.72
N VAL A 259 -0.14 19.65 28.05
CA VAL A 259 -0.79 18.34 28.00
C VAL A 259 -0.48 17.59 29.30
N GLU A 260 -1.51 17.21 30.04
CA GLU A 260 -1.41 16.44 31.28
C GLU A 260 -2.19 15.12 31.17
N TYR A 261 -1.53 14.01 31.51
CA TYR A 261 -2.11 12.67 31.48
C TYR A 261 -2.58 12.29 32.89
N LYS A 262 -3.89 12.12 33.07
CA LYS A 262 -4.48 11.78 34.38
C LYS A 262 -5.16 10.43 34.34
N THR A 263 -4.90 9.65 35.38
CA THR A 263 -5.65 8.44 35.68
C THR A 263 -6.99 8.84 36.28
N LYS A 264 -8.09 8.45 35.64
CA LYS A 264 -9.46 8.77 36.06
C LYS A 264 -10.29 7.48 36.14
N TYR A 265 -11.11 7.38 37.18
CA TYR A 265 -12.15 6.36 37.23
C TYR A 265 -13.37 6.85 36.44
N CYS A 266 -13.83 6.05 35.48
CA CYS A 266 -14.94 6.38 34.59
C CYS A 266 -16.00 5.28 34.63
N THR A 267 -17.26 5.68 34.59
CA THR A 267 -18.36 4.72 34.51
C THR A 267 -18.45 4.10 33.12
N GLY A 268 -19.08 2.94 33.00
CA GLY A 268 -19.31 2.30 31.70
C GLY A 268 -20.03 3.20 30.68
N GLU A 269 -20.99 4.00 31.15
CA GLU A 269 -21.74 4.96 30.32
C GLU A 269 -20.86 6.13 29.84
N ASP A 270 -20.03 6.69 30.73
CA ASP A 270 -19.07 7.74 30.35
C ASP A 270 -18.09 7.24 29.28
N LEU A 271 -17.65 5.98 29.40
CA LEU A 271 -16.73 5.35 28.45
C LEU A 271 -17.40 5.07 27.10
N GLU A 272 -18.64 4.59 27.08
CA GLU A 272 -19.42 4.41 25.85
C GLU A 272 -19.62 5.76 25.14
N ASN A 273 -20.04 6.79 25.87
CA ASN A 273 -20.28 8.13 25.33
C ASN A 273 -19.00 8.76 24.76
N ALA A 274 -17.88 8.62 25.47
CA ALA A 274 -16.62 9.21 25.07
C ALA A 274 -15.92 8.42 23.94
N TYR A 275 -15.94 7.09 23.98
CA TYR A 275 -15.13 6.25 23.10
C TYR A 275 -15.96 5.45 22.10
N GLY A 276 -17.19 5.05 22.39
CA GLY A 276 -18.03 4.19 21.54
C GLY A 276 -18.22 4.73 20.11
N GLY A 277 -18.26 6.04 19.97
CA GLY A 277 -18.74 6.68 18.76
C GLY A 277 -17.74 7.10 17.67
N GLY A 278 -16.43 6.91 17.83
CA GLY A 278 -15.48 7.19 16.75
C GLY A 278 -15.78 6.31 15.54
N GLY A 279 -15.98 6.90 14.36
CA GLY A 279 -16.27 6.15 13.13
C GLY A 279 -15.22 5.07 12.82
N SER A 280 -15.46 4.25 11.79
CA SER A 280 -14.62 3.08 11.44
C SER A 280 -13.11 3.36 11.24
N LYS A 281 -12.66 4.62 11.29
CA LYS A 281 -11.31 5.07 10.92
C LYS A 281 -10.53 5.80 12.03
N THR A 282 -11.08 6.09 13.20
CA THR A 282 -10.35 6.83 14.26
C THR A 282 -10.17 6.03 15.55
N ALA A 283 -9.02 6.20 16.20
CA ALA A 283 -8.79 5.71 17.57
C ALA A 283 -9.02 6.82 18.62
N THR A 284 -9.15 8.08 18.17
CA THR A 284 -9.43 9.24 19.04
C THR A 284 -10.87 9.24 19.58
N PRO A 285 -11.10 9.63 20.85
CA PRO A 285 -12.43 9.68 21.47
C PRO A 285 -13.32 10.80 20.88
N ARG A 286 -14.64 10.59 20.85
CA ARG A 286 -15.67 11.55 20.37
C ARG A 286 -15.69 12.87 21.17
N THR A 287 -15.36 12.83 22.46
CA THR A 287 -15.52 14.00 23.36
C THR A 287 -14.69 15.21 22.92
N LEU A 288 -13.54 14.97 22.29
CA LEU A 288 -12.68 16.03 21.72
C LEU A 288 -13.24 16.66 20.43
N GLU A 289 -14.14 15.97 19.71
CA GLU A 289 -14.79 16.47 18.49
C GLU A 289 -15.98 17.39 18.81
N VAL A 290 -16.68 17.14 19.93
CA VAL A 290 -17.79 17.99 20.40
C VAL A 290 -17.28 19.31 20.99
N GLU A 291 -16.19 19.28 21.75
CA GLU A 291 -15.51 20.50 22.23
C GLU A 291 -15.06 21.40 21.07
N LEU A 292 -14.63 20.82 19.95
CA LEU A 292 -14.29 21.53 18.72
C LEU A 292 -15.48 22.24 18.08
N ARG A 293 -16.65 21.60 18.01
CA ARG A 293 -17.87 22.24 17.47
C ARG A 293 -18.36 23.39 18.34
N THR A 294 -18.23 23.25 19.65
CA THR A 294 -18.61 24.30 20.61
C THR A 294 -17.63 25.47 20.57
N ALA A 295 -16.32 25.22 20.49
CA ALA A 295 -15.30 26.26 20.37
C ALA A 295 -15.37 27.00 19.03
N LEU A 296 -15.63 26.31 17.91
CA LEU A 296 -15.78 26.93 16.59
C LEU A 296 -17.04 27.80 16.48
N ARG A 297 -18.12 27.48 17.22
CA ARG A 297 -19.33 28.33 17.28
C ARG A 297 -19.13 29.60 18.10
N GLN A 298 -18.16 29.64 19.01
CA GLN A 298 -17.85 30.82 19.83
C GLN A 298 -16.93 31.83 19.13
N ILE A 299 -16.29 31.44 18.02
CA ILE A 299 -15.33 32.29 17.28
C ILE A 299 -15.99 33.04 16.12
N ILE A 300 -17.21 32.69 15.71
CA ILE A 300 -17.97 33.46 14.71
C ILE A 300 -18.82 34.50 15.45
N PRO A 301 -18.54 35.81 15.33
CA PRO A 301 -19.46 36.83 15.82
C PRO A 301 -20.76 36.69 15.03
N GLN A 302 -21.90 36.65 15.72
CA GLN A 302 -23.17 36.90 15.05
C GLN A 302 -23.12 38.32 14.49
N GLN A 303 -22.83 38.45 13.20
CA GLN A 303 -23.04 39.71 12.50
C GLN A 303 -24.54 39.97 12.53
N GLY A 304 -24.85 41.05 13.23
CA GLY A 304 -26.19 41.48 13.56
C GLY A 304 -27.01 41.81 12.33
N VAL A 305 -28.31 41.62 12.54
CA VAL A 305 -29.41 42.22 11.81
C VAL A 305 -29.24 43.75 11.84
N ALA A 306 -29.16 44.37 10.67
CA ALA A 306 -29.43 45.79 10.43
C ALA A 306 -30.21 45.84 9.10
N SER A 307 -31.55 45.80 9.19
CA SER A 307 -32.45 46.95 9.21
C SER A 307 -32.57 47.60 7.82
N GLU A 308 -33.78 47.41 7.27
CA GLU A 308 -34.32 48.02 6.06
C GLU A 308 -34.19 49.55 6.10
N ASP A 309 -33.81 50.11 4.95
CA ASP A 309 -34.30 51.38 4.41
C ASP A 309 -34.45 51.21 2.88
#